data_AF-A0A699VGF0-F1
#
_entry.id   AF-A0A699VGF0-F1
#
_cell.length_a   1.000
_cell.length_b   1.000
_cell.length_c   1.000
_cell.angle_alpha   90.00
_cell.angle_beta   90.00
_cell.angle_gamma   90.00
#
_symmetry.space_group_name_H-M   'P 1'
#
loop_
_entity.id
_entity.type
_entity.pdbx_description
1 polymer ?
#
loop_
_entity_poly.entity_id
_entity_poly.type
_entity_poly.pdbx_seq_one_letter_code
_entity_poly.pdbx_strand_id
1 'polypeptide(L)'
;QGYVVPSLAFVHIPPHATRAYQDSKPDAATRPGLNEELIGHQGDSCDSNNNCGYSGADTYFMKALVETEGLLGVFSGHDHGVDWCMKWAKDLPNNSPANGNGLNLCFNRHSGYGGYSDWARGGRQIVVEETKLGGDNAVETWLRLEDS
;
A
#
# COMPACT_ATOMS: atom_id res chain seq x y z
N GLN A 1 -1.39 0.26 33.20
CA GLN A 1 -1.92 -0.46 32.02
C GLN A 1 -1.42 0.28 30.79
N GLY A 2 -0.95 -0.42 29.77
CA GLY A 2 -0.56 0.20 28.49
C GLY A 2 -1.79 0.48 27.65
N TYR A 3 -1.79 1.59 26.91
CA TYR A 3 -2.80 1.88 25.89
C TYR A 3 -2.21 1.57 24.50
N VAL A 4 -3.05 1.06 23.60
CA VAL A 4 -2.66 0.85 22.20
C VAL A 4 -2.44 2.22 21.57
N VAL A 5 -1.26 2.41 20.97
CA VAL A 5 -0.89 3.68 20.31
C VAL A 5 -1.24 3.56 18.83
N PRO A 6 -2.12 4.43 18.30
CA PRO A 6 -2.40 4.46 16.87
C PRO A 6 -1.13 4.78 16.07
N SER A 7 -0.93 4.10 14.94
CA SER A 7 0.29 4.23 14.15
C SER A 7 0.03 4.19 12.64
N LEU A 8 0.99 4.72 11.89
CA LEU A 8 1.06 4.63 10.43
C LEU A 8 2.43 4.05 10.06
N ALA A 9 2.48 3.22 9.03
CA ALA A 9 3.72 2.69 8.49
C ALA A 9 4.01 3.30 7.12
N PHE A 10 5.28 3.62 6.88
CA PHE A 10 5.78 4.09 5.59
C PHE A 10 6.87 3.14 5.11
N VAL A 11 6.68 2.57 3.93
CA VAL A 11 7.66 1.70 3.28
C VAL A 11 7.98 2.23 1.89
N HIS A 12 9.19 2.00 1.41
CA HIS A 12 9.52 2.40 0.05
C HIS A 12 8.83 1.44 -0.95
N ILE A 13 9.17 0.16 -0.87
CA ILE A 13 8.61 -0.91 -1.71
C ILE A 13 7.38 -1.50 -1.00
N PRO A 14 6.22 -1.63 -1.68
CA PRO A 14 5.01 -2.16 -1.07
C PRO A 14 5.11 -3.67 -0.76
N PRO A 15 4.35 -4.18 0.23
CA PRO A 15 4.27 -5.61 0.50
C PRO A 15 3.59 -6.38 -0.65
N HIS A 16 3.92 -7.66 -0.83
CA HIS A 16 3.37 -8.49 -1.91
C HIS A 16 1.81 -8.51 -1.96
N ALA A 17 1.14 -8.30 -0.83
CA ALA A 17 -0.32 -8.17 -0.78
C ALA A 17 -0.88 -7.16 -1.80
N THR A 18 -0.18 -6.06 -2.11
CA THR A 18 -0.66 -5.11 -3.12
C THR A 18 -0.62 -5.68 -4.54
N ARG A 19 0.41 -6.49 -4.86
CA ARG A 19 0.52 -7.17 -6.16
C ARG A 19 -0.48 -8.31 -6.27
N ALA A 20 -0.61 -9.14 -5.23
CA ALA A 20 -1.61 -10.20 -5.19
C ALA A 20 -3.04 -9.65 -5.37
N TYR A 21 -3.31 -8.48 -4.78
CA TYR A 21 -4.56 -7.78 -5.01
C TYR A 21 -4.68 -7.25 -6.45
N GLN A 22 -3.65 -6.62 -7.02
CA GLN A 22 -3.66 -6.16 -8.42
C GLN A 22 -3.93 -7.31 -9.41
N ASP A 23 -3.30 -8.47 -9.19
CA ASP A 23 -3.47 -9.67 -10.02
C ASP A 23 -4.88 -10.27 -9.94
N SER A 24 -5.60 -10.02 -8.83
CA SER A 24 -7.02 -10.41 -8.68
C SER A 24 -7.99 -9.59 -9.56
N LYS A 25 -7.47 -8.62 -10.33
CA LYS A 25 -8.22 -7.71 -11.21
C LYS A 25 -9.41 -7.02 -10.52
N PRO A 26 -9.19 -6.34 -9.39
CA PRO A 26 -10.23 -5.64 -8.66
C PRO A 26 -10.81 -4.50 -9.50
N ASP A 27 -12.12 -4.33 -9.39
CA ASP A 27 -12.90 -3.34 -10.13
C ASP A 27 -12.30 -1.92 -10.00
N ALA A 28 -12.11 -1.24 -11.12
CA ALA A 28 -11.62 0.13 -11.18
C ALA A 28 -12.50 1.10 -10.37
N ALA A 29 -13.82 0.85 -10.28
CA ALA A 29 -14.72 1.64 -9.46
C ALA A 29 -14.38 1.58 -7.95
N THR A 30 -13.72 0.50 -7.51
CA THR A 30 -13.30 0.32 -6.11
C THR A 30 -11.90 0.87 -5.81
N ARG A 31 -11.19 1.38 -6.84
CA ARG A 31 -9.82 1.90 -6.73
C ARG A 31 -9.65 3.15 -7.60
N PRO A 32 -10.24 4.29 -7.20
CA PRO A 32 -9.96 5.55 -7.88
C PRO A 32 -8.45 5.85 -7.77
N GLY A 33 -7.80 6.06 -8.90
CA GLY A 33 -6.36 6.27 -9.01
C GLY A 33 -5.77 5.68 -10.29
N LEU A 34 -4.50 5.99 -10.57
CA LEU A 34 -3.70 5.34 -11.60
C LEU A 34 -3.44 3.88 -11.23
N ASN A 35 -3.52 3.01 -12.23
CA ASN A 35 -3.12 1.62 -12.13
C ASN A 35 -2.50 1.16 -13.45
N GLU A 36 -1.49 1.91 -13.89
CA GLU A 36 -0.93 1.89 -15.24
C GLU A 36 0.34 1.03 -15.35
N GLU A 37 0.82 0.46 -14.24
CA GLU A 37 1.96 -0.46 -14.24
C GLU A 37 1.78 -1.63 -13.27
N LEU A 38 2.56 -2.70 -13.50
CA LEU A 38 2.63 -3.83 -12.58
C LEU A 38 3.42 -3.41 -11.34
N ILE A 39 2.86 -3.69 -10.17
CA ILE A 39 3.49 -3.32 -8.91
C ILE A 39 4.79 -4.11 -8.72
N GLY A 40 5.89 -3.41 -8.51
CA GLY A 40 7.11 -3.94 -7.91
C GLY A 40 6.92 -4.06 -6.40
N HIS A 41 7.18 -5.23 -5.84
CA HIS A 41 6.86 -5.51 -4.44
C HIS A 41 8.01 -6.17 -3.69
N GLN A 42 7.92 -6.10 -2.36
CA GLN A 42 8.84 -6.84 -1.50
C GLN A 42 8.67 -8.34 -1.71
N GLY A 43 9.73 -9.08 -1.41
CA GLY A 43 9.72 -10.54 -1.53
C GLY A 43 9.90 -11.07 -2.94
N ASP A 44 10.02 -10.22 -3.96
CA ASP A 44 10.46 -10.66 -5.30
C ASP A 44 11.94 -11.05 -5.29
N SER A 45 12.24 -12.16 -5.97
CA SER A 45 13.60 -12.65 -6.17
C SER A 45 13.78 -13.05 -7.64
N CYS A 46 14.88 -12.60 -8.25
CA CYS A 46 15.16 -12.83 -9.66
C CYS A 46 16.39 -13.74 -9.82
N ASP A 47 16.31 -14.66 -10.78
CA ASP A 47 17.49 -15.42 -11.21
C ASP A 47 18.43 -14.56 -12.10
N SER A 48 19.55 -15.14 -12.54
CA SER A 48 20.51 -14.46 -13.41
C SER A 48 19.97 -14.09 -14.79
N ASN A 49 18.83 -14.65 -15.19
CA ASN A 49 18.15 -14.38 -16.46
C ASN A 49 17.01 -13.36 -16.28
N ASN A 50 16.92 -12.72 -15.12
CA ASN A 50 15.88 -11.76 -14.77
C ASN A 50 14.47 -12.37 -14.74
N ASN A 51 14.36 -13.68 -14.51
CA ASN A 51 13.08 -14.31 -14.20
C ASN A 51 12.79 -14.06 -12.71
N CYS A 52 11.90 -13.11 -12.45
CA CYS A 52 11.50 -12.74 -11.10
C CYS A 52 10.26 -13.53 -10.67
N GLY A 53 10.24 -13.94 -9.40
CA GLY A 53 9.08 -14.54 -8.79
C GLY A 53 9.01 -14.25 -7.31
N TYR A 54 7.79 -14.28 -6.79
CA TYR A 54 7.54 -14.08 -5.37
C TYR A 54 8.15 -15.23 -4.55
N SER A 55 9.11 -14.90 -3.69
CA SER A 55 9.84 -15.84 -2.85
C SER A 55 9.25 -16.01 -1.44
N GLY A 56 8.29 -15.17 -1.06
CA GLY A 56 7.75 -15.15 0.30
C GLY A 56 8.61 -14.42 1.34
N ALA A 57 9.71 -13.78 0.95
CA ALA A 57 10.66 -13.21 1.91
C ALA A 57 10.07 -12.08 2.79
N ASP A 58 9.00 -11.42 2.38
CA ASP A 58 8.29 -10.41 3.16
C ASP A 58 7.12 -10.97 3.99
N THR A 59 6.89 -12.29 4.01
CA THR A 59 5.79 -12.93 4.76
C THR A 59 5.77 -12.52 6.24
N TYR A 60 6.93 -12.54 6.91
CA TYR A 60 7.01 -12.14 8.32
C TYR A 60 6.78 -10.65 8.52
N PHE A 61 7.16 -9.83 7.55
CA PHE A 61 6.88 -8.40 7.57
C PHE A 61 5.38 -8.13 7.39
N MET A 62 4.74 -8.77 6.40
CA MET A 62 3.28 -8.68 6.22
C MET A 62 2.54 -9.17 7.46
N LYS A 63 2.97 -10.28 8.06
CA LYS A 63 2.40 -10.79 9.31
C LYS A 63 2.52 -9.76 10.44
N ALA A 64 3.69 -9.14 10.60
CA ALA A 64 3.90 -8.11 11.61
C ALA A 64 2.99 -6.89 11.38
N LEU A 65 2.81 -6.44 10.14
CA LEU A 65 1.88 -5.36 9.82
C LEU A 65 0.45 -5.71 10.23
N VAL A 66 -0.01 -6.91 9.89
CA VAL A 66 -1.38 -7.37 10.18
C VAL A 66 -1.62 -7.58 11.69
N GLU A 67 -0.61 -8.01 12.43
CA GLU A 67 -0.68 -8.26 13.88
C GLU A 67 -0.42 -7.00 14.73
N THR A 68 0.02 -5.88 14.13
CA THR A 68 0.28 -4.64 14.87
C THR A 68 -1.03 -3.98 15.27
N GLU A 69 -1.38 -4.08 16.56
CA GLU A 69 -2.52 -3.38 17.13
C GLU A 69 -2.39 -1.86 16.95
N GLY A 70 -3.47 -1.21 16.49
CA GLY A 70 -3.49 0.22 16.28
C GLY A 70 -2.83 0.70 14.98
N LEU A 71 -2.35 -0.20 14.10
CA LEU A 71 -1.87 0.20 12.79
C LEU A 71 -3.05 0.61 11.89
N LEU A 72 -3.11 1.90 11.55
CA LEU A 72 -4.23 2.49 10.81
C LEU A 72 -4.07 2.33 9.28
N GLY A 73 -2.83 2.24 8.80
CA GLY A 73 -2.54 2.03 7.38
C GLY A 73 -1.04 2.01 7.07
N VAL A 74 -0.74 1.51 5.87
CA VAL A 74 0.61 1.42 5.31
C VAL A 74 0.66 2.20 4.00
N PHE A 75 1.65 3.08 3.88
CA PHE A 75 1.83 3.95 2.72
C PHE A 75 3.13 3.60 2.01
N SER A 76 3.03 3.35 0.71
CA SER A 76 4.14 2.91 -0.14
C SER A 76 4.41 3.88 -1.28
N GLY A 77 5.65 3.95 -1.72
CA GLY A 77 6.03 4.62 -2.98
C GLY A 77 6.38 3.57 -4.02
N HIS A 78 7.61 3.66 -4.53
CA HIS A 78 8.24 2.75 -5.50
C HIS A 78 7.78 2.93 -6.94
N ASP A 79 6.54 2.57 -7.22
CA ASP A 79 5.96 2.63 -8.56
C ASP A 79 5.25 3.99 -8.76
N HIS A 80 5.40 4.61 -9.93
CA HIS A 80 4.93 5.98 -10.19
C HIS A 80 3.59 6.03 -10.98
N GLY A 81 3.16 4.89 -11.50
CA GLY A 81 1.93 4.65 -12.25
C GLY A 81 0.84 3.97 -11.43
N VAL A 82 1.02 3.87 -10.12
CA VAL A 82 0.02 3.39 -9.15
C VAL A 82 -0.10 4.35 -7.98
N ASP A 83 -1.33 4.74 -7.64
CA ASP A 83 -1.55 5.67 -6.53
C ASP A 83 -2.87 5.44 -5.77
N TRP A 84 -3.52 4.29 -5.98
CA TRP A 84 -4.76 3.93 -5.30
C TRP A 84 -4.52 3.43 -3.86
N CYS A 85 -5.62 3.27 -3.13
CA CYS A 85 -5.66 2.55 -1.85
C CYS A 85 -6.48 1.27 -1.98
N MET A 86 -6.21 0.31 -1.11
CA MET A 86 -7.02 -0.89 -0.92
C MET A 86 -7.23 -1.18 0.57
N LYS A 87 -8.34 -1.84 0.87
CA LYS A 87 -8.56 -2.47 2.18
C LYS A 87 -8.34 -3.97 2.04
N TRP A 88 -7.34 -4.51 2.73
CA TRP A 88 -6.99 -5.92 2.68
C TRP A 88 -7.90 -6.75 3.62
N ALA A 89 -9.18 -6.84 3.27
CA ALA A 89 -10.22 -7.49 4.07
C ALA A 89 -10.63 -8.89 3.57
N LYS A 90 -10.11 -9.31 2.41
CA LYS A 90 -10.39 -10.61 1.80
C LYS A 90 -9.09 -11.37 1.57
N ASP A 91 -9.21 -12.68 1.49
CA ASP A 91 -8.09 -13.56 1.20
C ASP A 91 -7.55 -13.26 -0.20
N LEU A 92 -6.25 -13.05 -0.28
CA LEU A 92 -5.52 -12.84 -1.52
C LEU A 92 -4.82 -14.14 -1.94
N PRO A 93 -4.89 -14.53 -3.22
CA PRO A 93 -4.20 -15.71 -3.72
C PRO A 93 -2.68 -15.49 -3.68
N ASN A 94 -1.93 -16.59 -3.54
CA ASN A 94 -0.46 -16.58 -3.51
C ASN A 94 0.15 -15.62 -2.46
N ASN A 95 -0.57 -15.33 -1.37
CA ASN A 95 -0.14 -14.38 -0.34
C ASN A 95 -0.14 -15.02 1.06
N SER A 96 0.83 -14.66 1.89
CA SER A 96 0.92 -15.14 3.28
C SER A 96 1.25 -13.97 4.23
N PRO A 97 0.39 -13.62 5.20
CA PRO A 97 -0.93 -14.22 5.46
C PRO A 97 -1.87 -14.05 4.25
N ALA A 98 -2.92 -14.85 4.13
CA ALA A 98 -3.89 -14.68 3.03
C ALA A 98 -4.75 -13.43 3.24
N ASN A 99 -5.11 -13.14 4.48
CA ASN A 99 -5.95 -12.01 4.87
C ASN A 99 -5.16 -10.95 5.64
N GLY A 100 -5.51 -9.68 5.45
CA GLY A 100 -4.88 -8.54 6.11
C GLY A 100 -5.65 -8.00 7.31
N ASN A 101 -6.71 -8.68 7.74
CA ASN A 101 -7.61 -8.23 8.81
C ASN A 101 -8.16 -6.81 8.60
N GLY A 102 -8.35 -6.41 7.34
CA GLY A 102 -8.87 -5.10 6.98
C GLY A 102 -7.84 -3.97 7.02
N LEU A 103 -6.54 -4.28 7.04
CA LEU A 103 -5.46 -3.29 6.95
C LEU A 103 -5.57 -2.46 5.65
N ASN A 104 -5.40 -1.14 5.77
CA ASN A 104 -5.38 -0.23 4.63
C ASN A 104 -3.96 -0.15 4.04
N LEU A 105 -3.84 -0.36 2.73
CA LEU A 105 -2.60 -0.22 1.98
C LEU A 105 -2.81 0.86 0.91
N CYS A 106 -1.92 1.84 0.85
CA CYS A 106 -2.05 2.98 -0.05
C CYS A 106 -0.73 3.28 -0.78
N PHE A 107 -0.85 3.65 -2.05
CA PHE A 107 0.26 4.16 -2.84
C PHE A 107 0.30 5.68 -2.83
N ASN A 108 1.49 6.24 -2.74
CA ASN A 108 1.74 7.67 -2.85
C ASN A 108 1.89 8.08 -4.31
N ARG A 109 1.66 9.37 -4.59
CA ARG A 109 1.99 9.96 -5.89
C ARG A 109 3.43 10.48 -5.89
N HIS A 110 4.10 10.36 -7.03
CA HIS A 110 5.40 10.98 -7.24
C HIS A 110 5.31 12.52 -7.20
N SER A 111 6.15 13.16 -6.38
CA SER A 111 6.22 14.61 -6.20
C SER A 111 7.52 15.21 -6.75
N GLY A 112 7.44 16.43 -7.26
CA GLY A 112 8.57 17.16 -7.81
C GLY A 112 9.09 16.60 -9.13
N TYR A 113 10.40 16.71 -9.35
CA TYR A 113 11.05 16.37 -10.63
C TYR A 113 11.83 15.04 -10.57
N GLY A 114 11.59 14.22 -9.55
CA GLY A 114 12.23 12.91 -9.47
C GLY A 114 11.55 11.87 -10.36
N GLY A 115 12.05 10.64 -10.35
CA GLY A 115 11.29 9.53 -10.90
C GLY A 115 11.14 9.43 -12.42
N TYR A 116 10.27 8.51 -12.83
CA TYR A 116 9.94 8.23 -14.23
C TYR A 116 8.46 8.54 -14.53
N SER A 117 8.14 8.56 -15.83
CA SER A 117 6.85 8.88 -16.46
C SER A 117 6.50 10.36 -16.60
N ASP A 118 5.44 10.63 -17.38
CA ASP A 118 4.80 11.94 -17.54
C ASP A 118 3.46 12.03 -16.77
N TRP A 119 3.18 11.11 -15.84
CA TRP A 119 1.96 11.19 -15.04
C TRP A 119 1.94 12.47 -14.18
N ALA A 120 0.77 13.07 -14.04
CA ALA A 120 0.60 14.31 -13.27
C ALA A 120 1.21 14.19 -11.87
N ARG A 121 2.07 15.14 -11.51
CA ARG A 121 2.76 15.12 -10.21
C ARG A 121 1.79 15.47 -9.09
N GLY A 122 2.12 15.01 -7.89
CA GLY A 122 1.30 15.25 -6.72
C GLY A 122 1.85 14.60 -5.48
N GLY A 123 1.08 14.66 -4.40
CA GLY A 123 1.38 13.99 -3.16
C GLY A 123 0.12 13.49 -2.48
N ARG A 124 0.24 12.34 -1.82
CA ARG A 124 -0.82 11.84 -0.95
C ARG A 124 -0.85 12.65 0.34
N GLN A 125 -1.98 13.27 0.61
CA GLN A 125 -2.27 13.93 1.88
C GLN A 125 -2.79 12.87 2.86
N ILE A 126 -2.34 12.95 4.10
CA ILE A 126 -2.78 12.08 5.19
C ILE A 126 -3.16 13.00 6.34
N VAL A 127 -4.42 12.96 6.74
CA VAL A 127 -4.94 13.70 7.89
C VAL A 127 -5.32 12.70 8.95
N VAL A 128 -4.78 12.89 10.15
CA VAL A 128 -5.11 12.09 11.33
C VAL A 128 -5.92 12.97 12.27
N GLU A 129 -7.12 12.51 12.62
CA GLU A 129 -8.01 13.24 13.52
C GLU A 129 -7.92 12.68 14.94
N GLU A 130 -7.39 13.48 15.87
CA GLU A 130 -7.13 13.08 17.25
C GLU A 130 -8.39 12.58 17.98
N THR A 131 -9.53 13.23 17.75
CA THR A 131 -10.82 12.90 18.36
C THR A 131 -11.42 11.57 17.86
N LYS A 132 -10.90 11.03 16.75
CA LYS A 132 -11.34 9.76 16.15
C LYS A 132 -10.35 8.63 16.36
N LEU A 133 -9.22 8.88 17.03
CA LEU A 133 -8.22 7.85 17.33
C LEU A 133 -8.87 6.70 18.12
N GLY A 134 -8.71 5.48 17.61
CA GLY A 134 -9.34 4.26 18.15
C GLY A 134 -10.58 3.80 17.38
N GLY A 135 -11.03 4.52 16.34
CA GLY A 135 -12.10 4.08 15.44
C GLY A 135 -11.67 4.02 13.97
N ASP A 136 -12.54 3.44 13.13
CA ASP A 136 -12.29 3.13 11.70
C ASP A 136 -12.06 4.36 10.78
N ASN A 137 -12.27 5.58 11.28
CA ASN A 137 -12.19 6.83 10.51
C ASN A 137 -11.15 7.82 11.07
N ALA A 138 -10.15 7.31 11.79
CA ALA A 138 -9.07 8.13 12.36
C ALA A 138 -8.15 8.74 11.29
N VAL A 139 -8.14 8.17 10.07
CA VAL A 139 -7.28 8.61 8.97
C VAL A 139 -8.13 8.91 7.74
N GLU A 140 -7.96 10.12 7.20
CA GLU A 140 -8.45 10.49 5.88
C GLU A 140 -7.26 10.71 4.95
N THR A 141 -7.38 10.27 3.69
CA THR A 141 -6.30 10.44 2.72
C THR A 141 -6.82 10.64 1.30
N TRP A 142 -6.14 11.51 0.56
CA TRP A 142 -6.45 11.82 -0.84
C TRP A 142 -5.17 12.23 -1.58
N LEU A 143 -5.26 12.27 -2.90
CA LEU A 143 -4.19 12.79 -3.75
C LEU A 143 -4.41 14.28 -4.00
N ARG A 144 -3.35 15.07 -3.83
CA ARG A 144 -3.31 16.46 -4.26
C ARG A 144 -2.29 16.58 -5.39
N LEU A 145 -2.74 17.02 -6.55
CA LEU A 145 -1.86 17.25 -7.70
C LEU A 145 -1.14 18.61 -7.54
N GLU A 146 0.04 18.73 -8.13
CA GLU A 146 0.86 19.96 -8.04
C GLU A 146 0.31 21.07 -8.93
N ASP A 147 -0.23 20.70 -10.09
CA ASP A 147 -0.70 21.62 -11.14
C ASP A 147 -2.24 21.75 -11.15
N SER A 148 -2.90 21.51 -10.00
CA SER A 148 -4.37 21.61 -9.82
C SER A 148 -4.80 22.81 -8.99
#